data_AF-A0A167TCS5-F1
#
_entry.id   AF-A0A167TCS5-F1
#
_cell.length_a   1.000
_cell.length_b   1.000
_cell.length_c   1.000
_cell.angle_alpha   90.00
_cell.angle_beta   90.00
_cell.angle_gamma   90.00
#
_symmetry.space_group_name_H-M   'P 1'
#
loop_
_entity.id
_entity.type
_entity.pdbx_description
1 polymer ?
#
loop_
_entity_poly.entity_id
_entity_poly.type
_entity_poly.pdbx_seq_one_letter_code
_entity_poly.pdbx_strand_id
1 'polypeptide(L)'
;MPKKTPFDNTRWIGRSFPYPTTNLPKEVLLERRRLLKVPIFITTVIPSHSIPICDLLEMTSLPKILEISSILDYWTMFSPMPPNAPVNLHYHISDRPIPTLAFTNNLLDQFGQQWFDGMQSVCDLTNDTLRLPFWVLTYWQRMGLALQGQKLWCDARTWVLSCAVESEAGEQAARDTIIIFNRLGWDVALSGAAGGMRSLEWALFLSSRPVLGHFVDAMVGTINEQIAQDSALRRTVSVRELSFINALRYDLQRWRGYRDDPGIAGLRNTGSTLHQGTLQRVLLPTVTRRKSRARYSYQSTRALIVSSPPMNPF
;
A
#
# COMPACT_ATOMS: atom_id res chain seq x y z
N MET A 1 22.73 -31.69 -9.15
CA MET A 1 21.99 -30.43 -9.36
C MET A 1 21.24 -30.49 -10.68
N PRO A 2 19.95 -30.12 -10.76
CA PRO A 2 19.18 -30.15 -12.02
C PRO A 2 19.78 -29.17 -13.04
N LYS A 3 19.99 -29.63 -14.28
CA LYS A 3 20.49 -28.79 -15.39
C LYS A 3 19.50 -27.67 -15.67
N LYS A 4 19.96 -26.42 -15.72
CA LYS A 4 19.14 -25.28 -16.16
C LYS A 4 18.91 -25.40 -17.67
N THR A 5 17.66 -25.62 -18.09
CA THR A 5 17.27 -25.51 -19.49
C THR A 5 17.30 -24.04 -19.90
N PRO A 6 18.05 -23.66 -20.95
CA PRO A 6 18.02 -22.30 -21.46
C PRO A 6 16.63 -21.97 -22.06
N PHE A 7 16.28 -20.68 -22.09
CA PHE A 7 15.07 -20.23 -22.76
C PHE A 7 15.21 -20.40 -24.29
N ASP A 8 14.22 -21.03 -24.93
CA ASP A 8 14.20 -21.26 -26.36
C ASP A 8 13.23 -20.27 -27.05
N ASN A 9 13.78 -19.20 -27.62
CA ASN A 9 13.01 -18.18 -28.33
C ASN A 9 12.12 -18.79 -29.43
N THR A 10 12.63 -19.80 -30.16
CA THR A 10 11.95 -20.34 -31.35
C THR A 10 10.71 -21.16 -31.00
N ARG A 11 10.65 -21.66 -29.75
CA ARG A 11 9.53 -22.40 -29.19
C ARG A 11 8.42 -21.47 -28.70
N TRP A 12 8.78 -20.35 -28.08
CA TRP A 12 7.82 -19.52 -27.33
C TRP A 12 7.36 -18.25 -28.07
N ILE A 13 8.26 -17.61 -28.83
CA ILE A 13 8.04 -16.25 -29.34
C ILE A 13 7.53 -16.28 -30.80
N GLY A 14 6.51 -15.48 -31.11
CA GLY A 14 5.92 -15.33 -32.44
C GLY A 14 5.10 -16.54 -32.90
N ARG A 15 4.69 -17.41 -31.97
CA ARG A 15 3.94 -18.64 -32.27
C ARG A 15 2.43 -18.52 -32.06
N SER A 16 1.94 -17.31 -31.77
CA SER A 16 0.53 -17.04 -31.42
C SER A 16 0.03 -17.89 -30.24
N PHE A 17 0.95 -18.32 -29.36
CA PHE A 17 0.57 -19.00 -28.13
C PHE A 17 0.09 -17.98 -27.10
N PRO A 18 -0.98 -18.27 -26.35
CA PRO A 18 -1.37 -17.42 -25.24
C PRO A 18 -0.30 -17.48 -24.16
N TYR A 19 0.02 -16.33 -23.58
CA TYR A 19 0.94 -16.24 -22.45
C TYR A 19 0.31 -16.92 -21.21
N PRO A 20 0.94 -17.96 -20.63
CA PRO A 20 0.35 -18.68 -19.51
C PRO A 20 0.43 -17.84 -18.22
N THR A 21 -0.72 -17.37 -17.75
CA THR A 21 -0.83 -16.59 -16.50
C THR A 21 -0.77 -17.47 -15.24
N THR A 22 -1.17 -18.73 -15.36
CA THR A 22 -1.08 -19.75 -14.32
C THR A 22 0.00 -20.77 -14.71
N ASN A 23 0.87 -21.15 -13.76
CA ASN A 23 1.94 -22.13 -13.97
C ASN A 23 2.95 -21.80 -15.09
N LEU A 24 3.47 -20.57 -15.08
CA LEU A 24 4.50 -20.14 -16.03
C LEU A 24 5.74 -21.08 -15.97
N PRO A 25 6.16 -21.69 -17.09
CA PRO A 25 7.35 -22.53 -17.12
C PRO A 25 8.57 -21.79 -16.59
N LYS A 26 9.44 -22.51 -15.87
CA LYS A 26 10.55 -21.91 -15.12
C LYS A 26 11.48 -21.09 -16.03
N GLU A 27 11.77 -21.59 -17.23
CA GLU A 27 12.56 -20.91 -18.24
C GLU A 27 11.93 -19.60 -18.72
N VAL A 28 10.60 -19.57 -18.93
CA VAL A 28 9.86 -18.38 -19.32
C VAL A 28 9.87 -17.36 -18.18
N LEU A 29 9.67 -17.80 -16.93
CA LEU A 29 9.72 -16.94 -15.76
C LEU A 29 11.10 -16.28 -15.55
N LEU A 30 12.18 -17.05 -15.74
CA LEU A 30 13.54 -16.55 -15.64
C LEU A 30 13.84 -15.52 -16.72
N GLU A 31 13.41 -15.78 -17.96
CA GLU A 31 13.62 -14.86 -19.06
C GLU A 31 12.79 -13.58 -18.93
N ARG A 32 11.52 -13.68 -18.52
CA ARG A 32 10.69 -12.52 -18.14
C ARG A 32 11.38 -11.64 -17.10
N ARG A 33 11.92 -12.26 -16.04
CA ARG A 33 12.67 -11.53 -15.01
C ARG A 33 13.91 -10.86 -15.57
N ARG A 34 14.62 -11.50 -16.52
CA ARG A 34 15.80 -10.94 -17.19
C ARG A 34 15.43 -9.71 -18.02
N LEU A 35 14.39 -9.81 -18.85
CA LEU A 35 13.92 -8.73 -19.74
C LEU A 35 13.41 -7.51 -18.96
N LEU A 36 12.72 -7.72 -17.84
CA LEU A 36 12.19 -6.67 -16.98
C LEU A 36 13.18 -6.19 -15.90
N LYS A 37 14.40 -6.75 -15.83
CA LYS A 37 15.39 -6.37 -14.83
C LYS A 37 16.00 -5.01 -15.16
N VAL A 38 15.70 -4.03 -14.33
CA VAL A 38 16.32 -2.71 -14.37
C VAL A 38 17.84 -2.85 -14.16
N PRO A 39 18.69 -2.28 -15.03
CA PRO A 39 20.13 -2.28 -14.85
C PRO A 39 20.55 -1.60 -13.54
N ILE A 40 21.62 -2.09 -12.90
CA ILE A 40 22.05 -1.63 -11.56
C ILE A 40 22.33 -0.11 -11.56
N PHE A 41 22.97 0.41 -12.60
CA PHE A 41 23.25 1.85 -12.72
C PHE A 41 21.98 2.71 -12.90
N ILE A 42 20.83 2.14 -13.29
CA ILE A 42 19.54 2.85 -13.28
C ILE A 42 18.89 2.77 -11.90
N THR A 43 19.15 1.71 -11.13
CA THR A 43 18.56 1.59 -9.79
C THR A 43 19.00 2.70 -8.83
N THR A 44 20.13 3.35 -9.09
CA THR A 44 20.62 4.50 -8.31
C THR A 44 19.84 5.78 -8.55
N VAL A 45 19.13 5.91 -9.69
CA VAL A 45 18.28 7.08 -9.96
C VAL A 45 16.85 6.90 -9.45
N ILE A 46 16.47 5.68 -9.06
CA ILE A 46 15.16 5.41 -8.46
C ILE A 46 15.28 5.59 -6.94
N PRO A 47 14.47 6.46 -6.31
CA PRO A 47 14.47 6.61 -4.85
C PRO A 47 14.25 5.27 -4.15
N SER A 48 15.18 4.86 -3.28
CA SER A 48 15.02 3.65 -2.46
C SER A 48 13.87 3.84 -1.48
N HIS A 49 13.05 2.81 -1.23
CA HIS A 49 11.98 2.83 -0.23
C HIS A 49 12.45 3.23 1.18
N SER A 50 13.73 3.01 1.47
CA SER A 50 14.36 3.29 2.76
C SER A 50 14.87 4.72 2.93
N ILE A 51 14.88 5.56 1.88
CA ILE A 51 15.32 6.95 2.06
C ILE A 51 14.33 7.68 2.97
N PRO A 52 14.81 8.53 3.90
CA PRO A 52 13.95 9.36 4.72
C PRO A 52 12.90 10.12 3.90
N ILE A 53 11.72 10.34 4.50
CA ILE A 53 10.63 11.10 3.89
C ILE A 53 11.11 12.50 3.51
N CYS A 54 11.85 13.19 4.39
CA CYS A 54 12.37 14.52 4.10
C CYS A 54 13.27 14.53 2.86
N ASP A 55 14.21 13.58 2.76
CA ASP A 55 15.09 13.45 1.60
C ASP A 55 14.28 13.23 0.31
N LEU A 56 13.23 12.39 0.34
CA LEU A 56 12.34 12.22 -0.80
C LEU A 56 11.63 13.52 -1.19
N LEU A 57 11.16 14.30 -0.22
CA LEU A 57 10.46 15.57 -0.48
C LEU A 57 11.39 16.66 -1.04
N GLU A 58 12.68 16.60 -0.73
CA GLU A 58 13.69 17.55 -1.21
C GLU A 58 14.25 17.19 -2.61
N MET A 59 13.94 16.00 -3.13
CA MET A 59 14.34 15.58 -4.47
C MET A 59 13.62 16.39 -5.56
N THR A 60 14.35 17.32 -6.18
CA THR A 60 13.88 18.14 -7.31
C THR A 60 14.13 17.53 -8.68
N SER A 61 14.96 16.48 -8.76
CA SER A 61 15.42 15.86 -10.01
C SER A 61 14.58 14.67 -10.48
N LEU A 62 13.37 14.49 -9.93
CA LEU A 62 12.48 13.41 -10.37
C LEU A 62 11.83 13.75 -11.72
N PRO A 63 11.64 12.75 -12.61
CA PRO A 63 11.03 12.98 -13.91
C PRO A 63 9.58 13.45 -13.78
N LYS A 64 9.12 14.19 -14.78
CA LYS A 64 7.72 14.62 -14.87
C LYS A 64 6.83 13.45 -15.28
N ILE A 65 5.60 13.43 -14.78
CA ILE A 65 4.56 12.53 -15.28
C ILE A 65 3.97 13.13 -16.56
N LEU A 66 3.94 12.35 -17.63
CA LEU A 66 3.21 12.70 -18.85
C LEU A 66 1.76 12.23 -18.69
N GLU A 67 0.84 13.19 -18.73
CA GLU A 67 -0.59 12.90 -18.82
C GLU A 67 -0.90 12.41 -20.24
N ILE A 68 -0.95 11.09 -20.41
CA ILE A 68 -1.27 10.46 -21.68
C ILE A 68 -2.80 10.43 -21.82
N SER A 69 -3.30 10.87 -22.97
CA SER A 69 -4.72 10.75 -23.30
C SER A 69 -5.17 9.30 -23.19
N SER A 70 -6.34 9.06 -22.58
CA SER A 70 -6.96 7.73 -22.49
C SER A 70 -7.26 7.07 -23.85
N ILE A 71 -7.09 7.83 -24.93
CA ILE A 71 -7.25 7.37 -26.32
C ILE A 71 -6.03 6.56 -26.80
N LEU A 72 -4.86 6.73 -26.18
CA LEU A 72 -3.66 6.01 -26.63
C LEU A 72 -3.81 4.52 -26.35
N ASP A 73 -3.75 3.71 -27.40
CA ASP A 73 -3.89 2.27 -27.28
C ASP A 73 -2.59 1.64 -26.76
N TYR A 74 -2.69 0.84 -25.69
CA TYR A 74 -1.54 0.17 -25.08
C TYR A 74 -0.80 -0.74 -26.07
N TRP A 75 -1.52 -1.30 -27.04
CA TRP A 75 -0.96 -2.18 -28.07
C TRP A 75 0.06 -1.45 -28.96
N THR A 76 -0.14 -0.16 -29.23
CA THR A 76 0.78 0.60 -30.10
C THR A 76 2.10 0.97 -29.42
N MET A 77 2.19 0.76 -28.11
CA MET A 77 3.42 1.01 -27.36
C MET A 77 4.45 -0.10 -27.52
N PHE A 78 4.08 -1.27 -28.02
CA PHE A 78 5.00 -2.38 -28.23
C PHE A 78 5.45 -2.42 -29.69
N SER A 79 6.72 -2.75 -29.92
CA SER A 79 7.30 -2.81 -31.26
C SER A 79 7.93 -4.17 -31.53
N PRO A 80 7.72 -4.76 -32.73
CA PRO A 80 8.39 -5.99 -33.14
C PRO A 80 9.87 -5.76 -33.46
N MET A 81 10.29 -4.50 -33.56
CA MET A 81 11.67 -4.12 -33.83
C MET A 81 12.50 -4.11 -32.55
N PRO A 82 13.80 -4.42 -32.62
CA PRO A 82 14.69 -4.35 -31.45
C PRO A 82 14.83 -2.90 -30.94
N PRO A 83 15.21 -2.74 -29.66
CA PRO A 83 15.49 -1.42 -29.10
C PRO A 83 16.63 -0.74 -29.87
N ASN A 84 16.46 0.54 -30.18
CA ASN A 84 17.45 1.37 -30.87
C ASN A 84 17.94 2.55 -30.00
N ALA A 85 17.58 2.54 -28.72
CA ALA A 85 18.02 3.59 -27.81
C ALA A 85 19.54 3.62 -27.67
N PRO A 86 20.14 4.82 -27.61
CA PRO A 86 21.59 4.94 -27.60
C PRO A 86 22.15 4.39 -26.29
N VAL A 87 23.41 3.94 -26.30
CA VAL A 87 24.07 3.30 -25.14
C VAL A 87 24.07 4.22 -23.91
N ASN A 88 24.11 5.53 -24.13
CA ASN A 88 24.08 6.58 -23.12
C ASN A 88 22.66 6.96 -22.65
N LEU A 89 21.60 6.28 -23.09
CA LEU A 89 20.21 6.54 -22.66
C LEU A 89 20.11 6.66 -21.14
N HIS A 90 20.90 5.89 -20.41
CA HIS A 90 20.91 5.84 -18.96
C HIS A 90 21.27 7.16 -18.28
N TYR A 91 22.07 8.02 -18.90
CA TYR A 91 22.39 9.35 -18.36
C TYR A 91 21.21 10.32 -18.49
N HIS A 92 20.29 10.05 -19.41
CA HIS A 92 19.19 10.95 -19.75
C HIS A 92 17.80 10.37 -19.42
N ILE A 93 17.73 9.17 -18.83
CA ILE A 93 16.44 8.54 -18.56
C ILE A 93 15.63 9.32 -17.52
N SER A 94 16.30 9.97 -16.57
CA SER A 94 15.67 10.80 -15.54
C SER A 94 15.16 12.14 -16.07
N ASP A 95 15.70 12.61 -17.19
CA ASP A 95 15.24 13.84 -17.84
C ASP A 95 13.97 13.63 -18.67
N ARG A 96 13.62 12.36 -18.91
CA ARG A 96 12.49 11.97 -19.75
C ARG A 96 11.23 11.85 -18.92
N PRO A 97 10.10 12.34 -19.43
CA PRO A 97 8.86 12.14 -18.73
C PRO A 97 8.48 10.65 -18.73
N ILE A 98 7.77 10.24 -17.69
CA ILE A 98 7.29 8.86 -17.53
C ILE A 98 5.77 8.80 -17.71
N PRO A 99 5.19 7.64 -18.05
CA PRO A 99 3.74 7.49 -18.08
C PRO A 99 3.15 7.60 -16.67
N THR A 100 1.82 7.77 -16.59
CA THR A 100 1.12 7.60 -15.31
C THR A 100 1.31 6.17 -14.78
N LEU A 101 1.26 5.99 -13.46
CA LEU A 101 1.42 4.67 -12.84
C LEU A 101 0.35 3.69 -13.31
N ALA A 102 -0.89 4.15 -13.48
CA ALA A 102 -1.99 3.34 -13.99
C ALA A 102 -1.72 2.86 -15.43
N PHE A 103 -1.29 3.75 -16.32
CA PHE A 103 -0.93 3.40 -17.70
C PHE A 103 0.24 2.41 -17.73
N THR A 104 1.25 2.63 -16.87
CA THR A 104 2.41 1.73 -16.76
C THR A 104 2.03 0.33 -16.27
N ASN A 105 1.13 0.23 -15.29
CA ASN A 105 0.64 -1.06 -14.81
C ASN A 105 -0.11 -1.81 -15.91
N ASN A 106 -0.93 -1.12 -16.70
CA ASN A 106 -1.60 -1.73 -17.85
C ASN A 106 -0.58 -2.25 -18.89
N LEU A 107 0.49 -1.50 -19.19
CA LEU A 107 1.56 -1.99 -20.06
C LEU A 107 2.24 -3.25 -19.50
N LEU A 108 2.51 -3.28 -18.19
CA LEU A 108 3.11 -4.44 -17.52
C LEU A 108 2.19 -5.66 -17.51
N ASP A 109 0.88 -5.45 -17.41
CA ASP A 109 -0.11 -6.51 -17.49
C ASP A 109 -0.17 -7.12 -18.91
N GLN A 110 -0.03 -6.28 -19.95
CA GLN A 110 0.00 -6.72 -21.34
C GLN A 110 1.36 -7.31 -21.77
N PHE A 111 2.46 -6.94 -21.11
CA PHE A 111 3.83 -7.31 -21.49
C PHE A 111 4.00 -8.80 -21.82
N GLY A 112 3.41 -9.69 -21.02
CA GLY A 112 3.55 -11.13 -21.21
C GLY A 112 3.07 -11.60 -22.58
N GLN A 113 1.87 -11.17 -22.98
CA GLN A 113 1.29 -11.52 -24.28
C GLN A 113 2.04 -10.84 -25.43
N GLN A 114 2.37 -9.55 -25.29
CA GLN A 114 3.12 -8.81 -26.32
C GLN A 114 4.46 -9.45 -26.64
N TRP A 115 5.18 -9.85 -25.59
CA TRP A 115 6.45 -10.54 -25.74
C TRP A 115 6.28 -11.88 -26.48
N PHE A 116 5.24 -12.66 -26.14
CA PHE A 116 4.91 -13.91 -26.84
C PHE A 116 4.48 -13.70 -28.29
N ASP A 117 3.86 -12.56 -28.60
CA ASP A 117 3.45 -12.17 -29.95
C ASP A 117 4.64 -11.68 -30.81
N GLY A 118 5.85 -11.65 -30.26
CA GLY A 118 7.06 -11.30 -31.00
C GLY A 118 7.51 -9.85 -30.85
N MET A 119 6.92 -9.10 -29.93
CA MET A 119 7.39 -7.76 -29.61
C MET A 119 8.76 -7.84 -28.93
N GLN A 120 9.66 -6.92 -29.29
CA GLN A 120 11.05 -6.89 -28.82
C GLN A 120 11.40 -5.62 -28.02
N SER A 121 10.58 -4.57 -28.11
CA SER A 121 10.82 -3.30 -27.46
C SER A 121 9.52 -2.54 -27.16
N VAL A 122 9.66 -1.40 -26.49
CA VAL A 122 8.58 -0.46 -26.16
C VAL A 122 8.89 0.89 -26.80
N CYS A 123 7.95 1.52 -27.48
CA CYS A 123 8.12 2.86 -28.05
C CYS A 123 8.27 3.90 -26.94
N ASP A 124 9.06 4.94 -27.19
CA ASP A 124 9.13 6.10 -26.30
C ASP A 124 7.86 6.95 -26.39
N LEU A 125 7.41 7.49 -25.26
CA LEU A 125 6.18 8.28 -25.18
C LEU A 125 6.22 9.59 -25.95
N THR A 126 7.42 10.14 -26.15
CA THR A 126 7.64 11.46 -26.77
C THR A 126 8.27 11.35 -28.15
N ASN A 127 8.72 10.16 -28.54
CA ASN A 127 9.40 9.90 -29.79
C ASN A 127 9.09 8.47 -30.29
N ASP A 128 8.14 8.35 -31.21
CA ASP A 128 7.71 7.09 -31.80
C ASP A 128 8.82 6.32 -32.55
N THR A 129 9.85 7.02 -33.03
CA THR A 129 11.00 6.39 -33.69
C THR A 129 11.96 5.72 -32.72
N LEU A 130 11.90 6.09 -31.44
CA LEU A 130 12.76 5.57 -30.39
C LEU A 130 12.12 4.37 -29.71
N ARG A 131 12.87 3.29 -29.63
CA ARG A 131 12.48 2.00 -29.07
C ARG A 131 13.36 1.67 -27.89
N LEU A 132 12.71 1.55 -26.75
CA LEU A 132 13.28 1.31 -25.44
C LEU A 132 13.24 -0.19 -25.11
N PRO A 133 14.23 -0.70 -24.38
CA PRO A 133 14.22 -2.07 -23.88
C PRO A 133 13.11 -2.29 -22.84
N PHE A 134 12.61 -3.52 -22.71
CA PHE A 134 11.50 -3.86 -21.81
C PHE A 134 11.71 -3.50 -20.33
N TRP A 135 12.95 -3.44 -19.85
CA TRP A 135 13.21 -3.05 -18.46
C TRP A 135 12.70 -1.65 -18.13
N VAL A 136 12.47 -0.79 -19.14
CA VAL A 136 11.93 0.56 -18.94
C VAL A 136 10.54 0.52 -18.28
N LEU A 137 9.73 -0.51 -18.53
CA LEU A 137 8.42 -0.67 -17.91
C LEU A 137 8.55 -0.78 -16.38
N THR A 138 9.53 -1.56 -15.90
CA THR A 138 9.82 -1.68 -14.46
C THR A 138 10.39 -0.39 -13.89
N TYR A 139 11.22 0.33 -14.66
CA TYR A 139 11.71 1.66 -14.26
C TYR A 139 10.55 2.65 -14.08
N TRP A 140 9.68 2.78 -15.08
CA TRP A 140 8.50 3.64 -15.03
C TRP A 140 7.58 3.30 -13.85
N GLN A 141 7.35 2.02 -13.58
CA GLN A 141 6.49 1.60 -12.47
C GLN A 141 7.10 2.02 -11.12
N ARG A 142 8.38 1.73 -10.90
CA ARG A 142 9.06 2.05 -9.64
C ARG A 142 9.18 3.56 -9.43
N MET A 143 9.51 4.30 -10.48
CA MET A 143 9.58 5.76 -10.43
C MET A 143 8.20 6.38 -10.22
N GLY A 144 7.16 5.85 -10.87
CA GLY A 144 5.77 6.27 -10.67
C GLY A 144 5.28 6.05 -9.23
N LEU A 145 5.68 4.94 -8.59
CA LEU A 145 5.43 4.70 -7.17
C LEU A 145 6.16 5.72 -6.28
N ALA A 146 7.42 6.03 -6.57
CA ALA A 146 8.18 7.03 -5.82
C ALA A 146 7.56 8.44 -5.94
N LEU A 147 7.15 8.86 -7.14
CA LEU A 147 6.46 10.13 -7.38
C LEU A 147 5.10 10.18 -6.67
N GLN A 148 4.33 9.10 -6.70
CA GLN A 148 3.08 8.99 -5.95
C GLN A 148 3.35 9.10 -4.44
N GLY A 149 4.39 8.43 -3.95
CA GLY A 149 4.83 8.51 -2.56
C GLY A 149 5.22 9.93 -2.14
N GLN A 150 6.03 10.61 -2.96
CA GLN A 150 6.44 11.99 -2.74
C GLN A 150 5.22 12.91 -2.64
N LYS A 151 4.26 12.77 -3.56
CA LYS A 151 3.00 13.55 -3.52
C LYS A 151 2.22 13.30 -2.23
N LEU A 152 2.00 12.04 -1.85
CA LEU A 152 1.26 11.70 -0.64
C LEU A 152 1.94 12.23 0.63
N TRP A 153 3.27 12.14 0.72
CA TRP A 153 4.02 12.68 1.85
C TRP A 153 4.06 14.21 1.86
N CYS A 154 4.03 14.85 0.70
CA CYS A 154 3.93 16.31 0.60
C CYS A 154 2.57 16.80 1.14
N ASP A 155 1.49 16.14 0.71
CA ASP A 155 0.14 16.39 1.22
C ASP A 155 0.09 16.17 2.75
N ALA A 156 0.71 15.08 3.23
CA ALA A 156 0.77 14.76 4.65
C ALA A 156 1.54 15.80 5.47
N ARG A 157 2.71 16.22 5.00
CA ARG A 157 3.51 17.28 5.64
C ARG A 157 2.71 18.58 5.72
N THR A 158 2.02 18.95 4.65
CA THR A 158 1.19 20.15 4.60
C THR A 158 0.07 20.09 5.63
N TRP A 159 -0.61 18.95 5.74
CA TRP A 159 -1.65 18.73 6.75
C TRP A 159 -1.10 18.82 8.18
N VAL A 160 0.02 18.14 8.49
CA VAL A 160 0.68 18.19 9.81
C VAL A 160 1.02 19.62 10.20
N LEU A 161 1.59 20.40 9.28
CA LEU A 161 1.93 21.81 9.54
C LEU A 161 0.68 22.68 9.74
N SER A 162 -0.44 22.36 9.10
CA SER A 162 -1.70 23.09 9.33
C SER A 162 -2.25 22.89 10.74
N CYS A 163 -2.10 21.67 11.31
CA CYS A 163 -2.50 21.38 12.69
C CYS A 163 -1.66 22.14 13.72
N ALA A 164 -0.42 22.50 13.40
CA ALA A 164 0.46 23.24 14.31
C ALA A 164 -0.08 24.63 14.67
N VAL A 165 -0.88 25.23 13.78
CA VAL A 165 -1.42 26.58 13.98
C VAL A 165 -2.68 26.56 14.85
N GLU A 166 -3.30 25.40 15.05
CA GLU A 166 -4.58 25.28 15.77
C GLU A 166 -4.43 25.27 17.30
N SER A 167 -3.30 24.79 17.84
CA SER A 167 -3.06 24.70 19.29
C SER A 167 -1.59 24.41 19.62
N GLU A 168 -1.16 24.71 20.86
CA GLU A 168 0.18 24.37 21.38
C GLU A 168 0.44 22.85 21.34
N ALA A 169 -0.57 22.04 21.68
CA ALA A 169 -0.48 20.58 21.57
C ALA A 169 -0.30 20.11 20.12
N GLY A 170 -0.99 20.77 19.17
CA GLY A 170 -0.84 20.53 17.74
C GLY A 170 0.55 20.92 17.24
N GLU A 171 1.09 22.03 17.72
CA GLU A 171 2.45 22.47 17.40
C GLU A 171 3.49 21.44 17.86
N GLN A 172 3.40 20.97 19.10
CA GLN A 172 4.30 19.95 19.63
C GLN A 172 4.20 18.64 18.82
N ALA A 173 2.97 18.17 18.54
CA ALA A 173 2.76 16.97 17.74
C ALA A 173 3.31 17.10 16.31
N ALA A 174 3.18 18.28 15.70
CA ALA A 174 3.75 18.55 14.38
C ALA A 174 5.28 18.51 14.42
N ARG A 175 5.92 19.15 15.40
CA ARG A 175 7.39 19.10 15.59
C ARG A 175 7.88 17.66 15.71
N ASP A 176 7.24 16.86 16.57
CA ASP A 176 7.62 15.46 16.79
C ASP A 176 7.45 14.61 15.52
N THR A 177 6.37 14.85 14.77
CA THR A 177 6.11 14.16 13.49
C THR A 177 7.17 14.49 12.45
N ILE A 178 7.60 15.75 12.34
CA ILE A 178 8.66 16.15 11.41
C ILE A 178 10.01 15.50 11.78
N ILE A 179 10.31 15.33 13.07
CA ILE A 179 11.50 14.59 13.51
C ILE A 179 11.45 13.14 13.02
N ILE A 180 10.27 12.51 13.03
CA ILE A 180 10.08 11.15 12.49
C ILE A 180 10.30 11.14 10.97
N PHE A 181 9.84 12.15 10.23
CA PHE A 181 10.03 12.22 8.77
C PHE A 181 11.51 12.23 8.36
N ASN A 182 12.41 12.74 9.20
CA ASN A 182 13.85 12.72 8.98
C ASN A 182 14.50 11.33 9.13
N ARG A 183 13.78 10.33 9.65
CA ARG A 183 14.33 9.00 9.97
C ARG A 183 13.56 7.86 9.34
N LEU A 184 12.25 8.05 9.14
CA LEU A 184 11.38 7.03 8.60
C LEU A 184 11.53 6.96 7.09
N GLY A 185 11.83 5.75 6.58
CA GLY A 185 11.83 5.49 5.14
C GLY A 185 10.45 5.74 4.54
N TRP A 186 10.36 6.33 3.34
CA TRP A 186 9.07 6.75 2.79
C TRP A 186 8.09 5.62 2.46
N ASP A 187 8.58 4.39 2.27
CA ASP A 187 7.73 3.23 1.99
C ASP A 187 8.34 1.90 2.50
N VAL A 188 8.66 1.87 3.78
CA VAL A 188 9.20 0.69 4.48
C VAL A 188 8.10 -0.06 5.22
N ALA A 189 8.25 -1.38 5.35
CA ALA A 189 7.39 -2.17 6.22
C ALA A 189 7.63 -1.81 7.68
N LEU A 190 6.54 -1.58 8.42
CA LEU A 190 6.59 -1.26 9.84
C LEU A 190 6.52 -2.52 10.70
N SER A 191 7.00 -2.41 11.93
CA SER A 191 6.99 -3.46 12.95
C SER A 191 6.12 -3.08 14.15
N GLY A 192 5.79 -4.04 15.02
CA GLY A 192 4.99 -3.81 16.24
C GLY A 192 3.48 -3.81 15.98
N ALA A 193 2.72 -3.01 16.73
CA ALA A 193 1.26 -2.84 16.55
C ALA A 193 0.86 -2.35 15.14
N ALA A 194 1.79 -1.72 14.43
CA ALA A 194 1.65 -1.33 13.03
C ALA A 194 2.11 -2.42 12.03
N GLY A 195 2.40 -3.62 12.53
CA GLY A 195 2.94 -4.73 11.76
C GLY A 195 2.04 -5.09 10.58
N GLY A 196 2.63 -5.11 9.39
CA GLY A 196 1.91 -5.37 8.13
C GLY A 196 1.51 -4.12 7.35
N MET A 197 1.62 -2.92 7.93
CA MET A 197 1.48 -1.66 7.20
C MET A 197 2.83 -1.19 6.65
N ARG A 198 2.78 -0.46 5.54
CA ARG A 198 3.92 0.30 5.03
C ARG A 198 3.86 1.74 5.52
N SER A 199 5.00 2.40 5.68
CA SER A 199 5.04 3.81 6.10
C SER A 199 4.25 4.71 5.15
N LEU A 200 4.22 4.42 3.85
CA LEU A 200 3.43 5.19 2.88
C LEU A 200 1.92 5.23 3.22
N GLU A 201 1.38 4.20 3.86
CA GLU A 201 -0.01 4.19 4.29
C GLU A 201 -0.26 5.28 5.34
N TRP A 202 0.70 5.57 6.21
CA TRP A 202 0.60 6.63 7.21
C TRP A 202 0.52 8.04 6.60
N ALA A 203 1.02 8.24 5.37
CA ALA A 203 0.79 9.49 4.67
C ALA A 203 -0.72 9.72 4.41
N LEU A 204 -1.50 8.65 4.21
CA LEU A 204 -2.96 8.74 4.09
C LEU A 204 -3.63 9.02 5.44
N PHE A 205 -3.09 8.47 6.53
CA PHE A 205 -3.57 8.75 7.89
C PHE A 205 -3.35 10.21 8.27
N LEU A 206 -2.18 10.76 7.94
CA LEU A 206 -1.80 12.15 8.17
C LEU A 206 -2.39 13.08 7.10
N SER A 207 -3.66 12.91 6.76
CA SER A 207 -4.34 13.73 5.76
C SER A 207 -5.77 14.06 6.20
N SER A 208 -6.47 14.88 5.43
CA SER A 208 -7.89 15.17 5.64
C SER A 208 -8.84 14.02 5.26
N ARG A 209 -8.30 12.85 4.86
CA ARG A 209 -9.10 11.70 4.45
C ARG A 209 -9.66 10.93 5.67
N PRO A 210 -10.77 10.21 5.52
CA PRO A 210 -11.26 9.32 6.56
C PRO A 210 -10.21 8.27 6.94
N VAL A 211 -10.03 8.08 8.24
CA VAL A 211 -9.13 7.06 8.80
C VAL A 211 -9.60 5.67 8.38
N LEU A 212 -8.71 4.91 7.73
CA LEU A 212 -8.98 3.53 7.32
C LEU A 212 -9.04 2.59 8.54
N GLY A 213 -9.82 1.52 8.44
CA GLY A 213 -10.08 0.60 9.56
C GLY A 213 -8.81 -0.01 10.17
N HIS A 214 -7.82 -0.35 9.35
CA HIS A 214 -6.56 -0.93 9.84
C HIS A 214 -5.74 0.06 10.71
N PHE A 215 -5.87 1.38 10.53
CA PHE A 215 -5.24 2.34 11.45
C PHE A 215 -5.93 2.32 12.81
N VAL A 216 -7.26 2.16 12.82
CA VAL A 216 -8.02 1.99 14.07
C VAL A 216 -7.58 0.72 14.78
N ASP A 217 -7.41 -0.38 14.04
CA ASP A 217 -6.92 -1.64 14.59
C ASP A 217 -5.49 -1.50 15.14
N ALA A 218 -4.59 -0.80 14.44
CA ALA A 218 -3.24 -0.53 14.92
C ALA A 218 -3.23 0.34 16.19
N MET A 219 -4.04 1.40 16.25
CA MET A 219 -4.20 2.22 17.46
C MET A 219 -4.74 1.39 18.63
N VAL A 220 -5.72 0.51 18.38
CA VAL A 220 -6.24 -0.43 19.37
C VAL A 220 -5.16 -1.43 19.83
N GLY A 221 -4.33 -1.91 18.91
CA GLY A 221 -3.17 -2.74 19.21
C GLY A 221 -2.23 -2.07 20.22
N THR A 222 -1.84 -0.81 19.96
CA THR A 222 -1.00 -0.03 20.87
C THR A 222 -1.65 0.17 22.24
N ILE A 223 -2.95 0.45 22.29
CA ILE A 223 -3.69 0.58 23.57
C ILE A 223 -3.69 -0.76 24.31
N ASN A 224 -3.89 -1.88 23.62
CA ASN A 224 -3.84 -3.21 24.22
C ASN A 224 -2.44 -3.53 24.78
N GLU A 225 -1.37 -3.16 24.08
CA GLU A 225 0.01 -3.31 24.57
C GLU A 225 0.23 -2.49 25.85
N GLN A 226 -0.25 -1.24 25.90
CA GLN A 226 -0.17 -0.39 27.09
C GLN A 226 -0.98 -0.97 28.26
N ILE A 227 -2.20 -1.44 28.01
CA ILE A 227 -3.04 -2.09 29.03
C ILE A 227 -2.37 -3.37 29.54
N ALA A 228 -1.70 -4.14 28.68
CA ALA A 228 -1.02 -5.35 29.09
C ALA A 228 0.17 -5.10 30.02
N GLN A 229 0.81 -3.92 29.91
CA GLN A 229 1.89 -3.47 30.79
C GLN A 229 1.37 -2.97 32.16
N ASP A 230 0.13 -2.47 32.22
CA ASP A 230 -0.51 -2.06 33.47
C ASP A 230 -1.24 -3.25 34.14
N SER A 231 -0.70 -3.74 35.26
CA SER A 231 -1.25 -4.88 35.97
C SER A 231 -2.68 -4.70 36.50
N ALA A 232 -3.09 -3.46 36.80
CA ALA A 232 -4.43 -3.15 37.29
C ALA A 232 -5.44 -3.12 36.14
N LEU A 233 -5.08 -2.49 35.02
CA LEU A 233 -5.93 -2.40 33.84
C LEU A 233 -6.05 -3.74 33.11
N ARG A 234 -4.95 -4.51 32.99
CA ARG A 234 -4.93 -5.80 32.29
C ARG A 234 -5.99 -6.77 32.79
N ARG A 235 -6.31 -6.72 34.08
CA ARG A 235 -7.32 -7.61 34.69
C ARG A 235 -8.74 -7.13 34.43
N THR A 236 -8.94 -5.83 34.33
CA THR A 236 -10.27 -5.22 34.42
C THR A 236 -10.78 -4.67 33.09
N VAL A 237 -9.89 -4.44 32.11
CA VAL A 237 -10.20 -3.80 30.83
C VAL A 237 -9.80 -4.69 29.67
N SER A 238 -10.68 -4.80 28.67
CA SER A 238 -10.35 -5.38 27.36
C SER A 238 -10.71 -4.41 26.24
N VAL A 239 -9.81 -4.22 25.28
CA VAL A 239 -10.08 -3.49 24.04
C VAL A 239 -10.18 -4.48 22.90
N ARG A 240 -11.26 -4.39 22.12
CA ARG A 240 -11.43 -5.20 20.91
C ARG A 240 -11.15 -4.37 19.67
N GLU A 241 -10.64 -5.02 18.64
CA GLU A 241 -10.39 -4.42 17.33
C GLU A 241 -11.70 -4.04 16.60
N LEU A 242 -11.59 -3.17 15.59
CA LEU A 242 -12.72 -2.83 14.73
C LEU A 242 -13.13 -4.01 13.85
N SER A 243 -12.15 -4.83 13.44
CA SER A 243 -12.36 -6.11 12.73
C SER A 243 -13.41 -7.00 13.44
N PHE A 244 -13.32 -7.07 14.77
CA PHE A 244 -14.25 -7.80 15.62
C PHE A 244 -15.67 -7.26 15.54
N ILE A 245 -15.88 -5.94 15.61
CA ILE A 245 -17.23 -5.34 15.49
C ILE A 245 -17.78 -5.51 14.07
N ASN A 246 -16.93 -5.39 13.06
CA ASN A 246 -17.36 -5.60 11.68
C ASN A 246 -17.86 -7.03 11.46
N ALA A 247 -17.17 -8.03 12.02
CA ALA A 247 -17.63 -9.42 11.99
C ALA A 247 -19.02 -9.57 12.64
N LEU A 248 -19.28 -8.85 13.73
CA LEU A 248 -20.60 -8.85 14.38
C LEU A 248 -21.68 -8.14 13.57
N ARG A 249 -21.36 -7.06 12.85
CA ARG A 249 -22.37 -6.29 12.12
C ARG A 249 -22.83 -6.92 10.82
N TYR A 250 -21.93 -7.57 10.10
CA TYR A 250 -22.20 -7.98 8.72
C TYR A 250 -22.57 -9.45 8.56
N ASP A 251 -22.52 -10.25 9.63
CA ASP A 251 -22.70 -11.69 9.54
C ASP A 251 -23.87 -12.21 10.40
N LEU A 252 -25.09 -11.94 9.92
CA LEU A 252 -26.32 -12.47 10.53
C LEU A 252 -26.37 -14.00 10.56
N GLN A 253 -25.65 -14.68 9.65
CA GLN A 253 -25.58 -16.14 9.64
C GLN A 253 -24.72 -16.64 10.81
N ARG A 254 -23.58 -16.01 11.08
CA ARG A 254 -22.77 -16.32 12.27
C ARG A 254 -23.55 -16.15 13.57
N TRP A 255 -24.40 -15.12 13.66
CA TRP A 255 -25.26 -14.94 14.84
C TRP A 255 -26.22 -16.10 15.08
N ARG A 256 -26.72 -16.76 14.03
CA ARG A 256 -27.55 -17.97 14.18
C ARG A 256 -26.73 -19.14 14.73
N GLY A 257 -25.46 -19.22 14.36
CA GLY A 257 -24.48 -20.16 14.90
C GLY A 257 -23.78 -19.68 16.19
N TYR A 258 -24.33 -18.71 16.93
CA TYR A 258 -23.62 -18.04 18.03
C TYR A 258 -22.93 -18.98 19.03
N ARG A 259 -23.49 -20.15 19.33
CA ARG A 259 -22.90 -21.11 20.27
C ARG A 259 -21.64 -21.80 19.71
N ASP A 260 -21.67 -22.14 18.44
CA ASP A 260 -20.71 -23.08 17.84
C ASP A 260 -19.74 -22.39 16.86
N ASP A 261 -20.04 -21.15 16.44
CA ASP A 261 -19.21 -20.43 15.49
C ASP A 261 -17.85 -20.05 16.11
N PRO A 262 -16.73 -20.47 15.51
CA PRO A 262 -15.39 -20.15 16.03
C PRO A 262 -15.05 -18.67 15.88
N GLY A 263 -15.59 -17.98 14.89
CA GLY A 263 -15.44 -16.54 14.69
C GLY A 263 -16.13 -15.68 15.75
N ILE A 264 -17.08 -16.24 16.52
CA ILE A 264 -17.76 -15.57 17.64
C ILE A 264 -17.16 -15.99 19.01
N ALA A 265 -16.25 -16.96 19.05
CA ALA A 265 -15.67 -17.44 20.32
C ALA A 265 -15.06 -16.32 21.17
N GLY A 266 -14.39 -15.34 20.54
CA GLY A 266 -13.86 -14.16 21.23
C GLY A 266 -14.95 -13.31 21.91
N LEU A 267 -16.12 -13.19 21.29
CA LEU A 267 -17.26 -12.47 21.88
C LEU A 267 -17.85 -13.24 23.06
N ARG A 268 -18.05 -14.56 22.91
CA ARG A 268 -18.53 -15.42 24.00
C ARG A 268 -17.64 -15.31 25.22
N ASN A 269 -16.33 -15.45 25.03
CA ASN A 269 -15.36 -15.34 26.10
C ASN A 269 -15.42 -13.97 26.78
N THR A 270 -15.56 -12.88 26.01
CA THR A 270 -15.71 -11.53 26.56
C THR A 270 -16.99 -11.37 27.37
N GLY A 271 -18.11 -11.91 26.89
CA GLY A 271 -19.39 -11.87 27.59
C GLY A 271 -19.35 -12.65 28.90
N SER A 272 -18.75 -13.85 28.88
CA SER A 272 -18.58 -14.67 30.09
C SER A 272 -17.70 -13.99 31.13
N THR A 273 -16.58 -13.37 30.73
CA THR A 273 -15.69 -12.69 31.67
C THR A 273 -16.33 -11.44 32.28
N LEU A 274 -17.11 -10.69 31.50
CA LEU A 274 -17.95 -9.59 32.00
C LEU A 274 -18.98 -10.09 33.01
N HIS A 275 -19.69 -11.17 32.69
CA HIS A 275 -20.73 -11.73 33.56
C HIS A 275 -20.16 -12.25 34.89
N GLN A 276 -18.98 -12.85 34.85
CA GLN A 276 -18.27 -13.34 36.03
C GLN A 276 -17.65 -12.21 36.87
N GLY A 277 -17.73 -10.94 36.44
CA GLY A 277 -17.12 -9.80 37.12
C GLY A 277 -15.60 -9.75 37.03
N THR A 278 -14.96 -10.73 36.36
CA THR A 278 -13.52 -10.72 36.11
C THR A 278 -13.11 -9.55 35.23
N LEU A 279 -13.96 -9.20 34.25
CA LEU A 279 -13.78 -8.03 33.40
C LEU A 279 -14.79 -6.96 33.80
N GLN A 280 -14.34 -5.72 33.94
CA GLN A 280 -15.19 -4.59 34.34
C GLN A 280 -15.61 -3.74 33.14
N ARG A 281 -14.72 -3.60 32.13
CA ARG A 281 -14.95 -2.70 30.99
C ARG A 281 -14.46 -3.31 29.67
N VAL A 282 -15.31 -3.22 28.65
CA VAL A 282 -14.92 -3.52 27.26
C VAL A 282 -14.97 -2.23 26.44
N LEU A 283 -13.87 -1.93 25.75
CA LEU A 283 -13.77 -0.83 24.81
C LEU A 283 -13.94 -1.37 23.38
N LEU A 284 -14.93 -0.81 22.68
CA LEU A 284 -15.38 -1.26 21.37
C LEU A 284 -15.32 -0.09 20.37
N PRO A 285 -14.35 -0.05 19.44
CA PRO A 285 -14.27 0.98 18.42
C PRO A 285 -15.40 0.78 17.40
N THR A 286 -16.29 1.75 17.28
CA THR A 286 -17.43 1.70 16.35
C THR A 286 -17.28 2.75 15.24
N VAL A 287 -17.54 2.34 14.01
CA VAL A 287 -17.69 3.26 12.87
C VAL A 287 -19.16 3.61 12.73
N THR A 288 -19.49 4.89 12.81
CA THR A 288 -20.85 5.38 12.54
C THR A 288 -20.88 6.07 11.18
N ARG A 289 -21.76 5.60 10.29
CA ARG A 289 -22.05 6.28 9.02
C ARG A 289 -23.16 7.28 9.28
N ARG A 290 -22.83 8.57 9.25
CA ARG A 290 -23.87 9.61 9.28
C ARG A 290 -24.44 9.71 7.87
N LYS A 291 -25.72 9.36 7.68
CA LYS A 291 -26.44 9.64 6.44
C LYS A 291 -26.59 11.16 6.31
N SER A 292 -25.59 11.81 5.71
CA SER A 292 -25.71 13.19 5.26
C SER A 292 -26.55 13.21 3.98
N ARG A 293 -27.48 14.16 3.86
CA ARG A 293 -28.20 14.43 2.59
C ARG A 293 -27.28 15.07 1.54
N ALA A 294 -26.11 15.58 1.92
CA ALA A 294 -25.09 16.07 0.99
C ALA A 294 -24.27 14.88 0.44
N ARG A 295 -23.82 14.98 -0.83
CA ARG A 295 -23.11 13.92 -1.59
C ARG A 295 -21.78 13.42 -0.96
N TYR A 296 -21.39 13.91 0.21
CA TYR A 296 -20.21 13.45 0.94
C TYR A 296 -20.62 12.81 2.28
N SER A 297 -20.38 11.50 2.41
CA SER A 297 -20.57 10.79 3.66
C SER A 297 -19.33 10.95 4.55
N TYR A 298 -19.48 11.61 5.69
CA TYR A 298 -18.45 11.63 6.72
C TYR A 298 -18.57 10.38 7.59
N GLN A 299 -17.45 9.74 7.87
CA GLN A 299 -17.36 8.66 8.87
C GLN A 299 -16.90 9.26 10.19
N SER A 300 -17.58 8.94 11.28
CA SER A 300 -17.17 9.30 12.64
C SER A 300 -16.90 8.03 13.42
N THR A 301 -15.69 7.93 13.97
CA THR A 301 -15.29 6.85 14.88
C THR A 301 -15.67 7.24 16.30
N ARG A 302 -16.36 6.35 17.01
CA ARG A 302 -16.73 6.51 18.42
C ARG A 302 -16.36 5.25 19.19
N ALA A 303 -15.82 5.40 20.39
CA ALA A 303 -15.67 4.27 21.30
C ALA A 303 -17.00 4.06 22.05
N LEU A 304 -17.52 2.84 22.02
CA LEU A 304 -18.59 2.41 22.92
C LEU A 304 -17.94 1.81 24.17
N ILE A 305 -18.29 2.33 25.35
CA ILE A 305 -17.85 1.79 26.63
C ILE A 305 -19.00 0.94 27.17
N VAL A 306 -18.75 -0.36 27.35
CA VAL A 306 -19.68 -1.27 28.02
C VAL A 306 -19.11 -1.58 29.39
N SER A 307 -19.84 -1.20 30.44
CA SER A 307 -19.49 -1.43 31.84
C SER A 307 -20.49 -2.40 32.47
N SER A 308 -20.02 -3.32 33.30
CA SER A 308 -20.91 -4.10 34.16
C SER A 308 -21.46 -3.21 35.29
N PRO A 309 -22.75 -3.36 35.68
CA PRO A 309 -23.26 -2.70 36.87
C PRO A 309 -22.50 -3.19 38.12
N PRO A 310 -22.32 -2.34 39.14
CA PRO A 310 -21.69 -2.78 40.38
C PRO A 310 -22.48 -3.95 40.97
N MET A 311 -21.83 -5.09 41.18
CA MET A 311 -22.43 -6.18 41.92
C MET A 311 -22.61 -5.70 43.36
N ASN A 312 -23.86 -5.59 43.82
CA ASN A 312 -24.14 -5.36 45.23
C ASN A 312 -23.59 -6.56 46.01
N PRO A 313 -22.71 -6.33 47.00
CA PRO A 313 -22.30 -7.39 47.90
C PRO A 313 -23.52 -7.76 48.76
N PHE A 314 -24.06 -8.94 48.49
CA PHE A 314 -24.94 -9.64 49.43
C PHE A 314 -24.07 -10.50 50.35
#